data_AF-A0A2G6E9B1-F1
#
_entry.id   AF-A0A2G6E9B1-F1
#
_cell.length_a   1.000
_cell.length_b   1.000
_cell.length_c   1.000
_cell.angle_alpha   90.00
_cell.angle_beta   90.00
_cell.angle_gamma   90.00
#
_symmetry.space_group_name_H-M   'P 1'
#
loop_
_entity.id
_entity.type
_entity.pdbx_description
1 polymer ?
#
loop_
_entity_poly.entity_id
_entity_poly.type
_entity_poly.pdbx_seq_one_letter_code
_entity_poly.pdbx_strand_id
1 'polypeptide(L)'
;MARIFGQEYSRDELLKRVGSISQLGGVTATEFSDGKARGVRAAEFNTGSGLHFTVLLDRGLDISAADYCGRSLCWQSVTEDHASN
;
A
#
# COMPACT_ATOMS: atom_id res chain seq x y z
N MET A 1 16.01 -14.15 0.57
CA MET A 1 15.46 -14.19 -0.80
C MET A 1 14.04 -13.66 -0.74
N ALA A 2 13.56 -13.01 -1.79
CA ALA A 2 12.20 -12.48 -1.89
C ALA A 2 11.54 -13.01 -3.17
N ARG A 3 10.26 -13.40 -3.09
CA ARG A 3 9.50 -13.86 -4.25
C ARG A 3 8.70 -12.69 -4.84
N ILE A 4 9.15 -12.21 -6.00
CA ILE A 4 8.58 -11.04 -6.69
C ILE A 4 8.28 -11.44 -8.13
N PHE A 5 7.08 -11.12 -8.63
CA PHE A 5 6.60 -11.47 -9.97
C PHE A 5 6.78 -12.96 -10.36
N GLY A 6 6.59 -13.86 -9.39
CA GLY A 6 6.69 -15.30 -9.61
C GLY A 6 8.10 -15.87 -9.62
N GLN A 7 9.14 -15.05 -9.41
CA GLN A 7 10.54 -15.47 -9.35
C GLN A 7 11.16 -15.18 -7.99
N GLU A 8 12.16 -15.94 -7.60
CA GLU A 8 12.95 -15.66 -6.40
C GLU A 8 14.16 -14.81 -6.73
N TYR A 9 14.36 -13.77 -5.92
CA TYR A 9 15.50 -12.87 -6.04
C TYR A 9 16.25 -12.76 -4.72
N SER A 10 17.57 -12.68 -4.81
CA SER A 10 18.42 -12.14 -3.75
C SER A 10 18.34 -10.61 -3.72
N ARG A 11 18.75 -10.02 -2.60
CA ARG A 11 18.79 -8.56 -2.46
C ARG A 11 19.70 -7.91 -3.52
N ASP A 12 20.86 -8.49 -3.78
CA ASP A 12 21.84 -7.96 -4.74
C ASP A 12 21.32 -8.02 -6.18
N GLU A 13 20.55 -9.05 -6.54
CA GLU A 13 19.92 -9.12 -7.86
C GLU A 13 18.85 -8.06 -8.07
N LEU A 14 18.09 -7.75 -7.01
CA LEU A 14 17.10 -6.67 -7.04
C LEU A 14 17.79 -5.31 -7.17
N LEU A 15 18.81 -5.04 -6.36
CA LEU A 15 19.53 -3.76 -6.37
C LEU A 15 20.26 -3.48 -7.69
N LYS A 16 20.57 -4.52 -8.48
CA LYS A 16 21.11 -4.35 -9.84
C LYS A 16 20.04 -3.97 -10.88
N ARG A 17 18.75 -4.15 -10.57
CA ARG A 17 17.62 -3.97 -11.50
C ARG A 17 16.79 -2.72 -11.22
N VAL A 18 16.76 -2.27 -9.97
CA VAL A 18 15.99 -1.08 -9.55
C VAL A 18 16.93 0.01 -9.04
N GLY A 19 16.58 1.26 -9.32
CA GLY A 19 17.31 2.41 -8.79
C GLY A 19 17.06 2.62 -7.29
N SER A 20 15.89 2.21 -6.80
CA SER A 20 15.54 2.22 -5.38
C SER A 20 14.71 1.01 -5.01
N ILE A 21 14.96 0.44 -3.82
CA ILE A 21 14.17 -0.67 -3.29
C ILE A 21 12.70 -0.28 -3.05
N SER A 22 12.42 1.01 -2.84
CA SER A 22 11.06 1.53 -2.67
C SER A 22 10.17 1.32 -3.89
N GLN A 23 10.76 1.11 -5.09
CA GLN A 23 10.03 0.75 -6.29
C GLN A 23 9.38 -0.64 -6.19
N LEU A 24 9.95 -1.52 -5.37
CA LEU A 24 9.45 -2.88 -5.19
C LEU A 24 8.49 -2.98 -4.02
N GLY A 25 8.53 -2.07 -3.05
CA GLY A 25 7.68 -2.12 -1.87
C GLY A 25 8.26 -1.29 -0.73
N GLY A 26 7.49 -1.18 0.34
CA GLY A 26 7.83 -0.37 1.50
C GLY A 26 6.60 0.20 2.17
N VAL A 27 6.82 1.20 3.01
CA VAL A 27 5.77 1.96 3.67
C VAL A 27 5.91 3.42 3.26
N THR A 28 4.84 3.99 2.73
CA THR A 28 4.78 5.41 2.33
C THR A 28 3.83 6.13 3.27
N ALA A 29 4.31 7.18 3.94
CA ALA A 29 3.45 8.05 4.72
C ALA A 29 2.70 9.00 3.77
N THR A 30 1.39 9.09 3.93
CA THR A 30 0.50 9.93 3.11
C THR A 30 -0.47 10.69 3.99
N GLU A 31 -1.08 11.74 3.43
CA GLU A 31 -2.17 12.49 4.06
C GLU A 31 -3.28 12.67 3.05
N PHE A 32 -4.52 12.37 3.44
CA PHE A 32 -5.67 12.60 2.58
C PHE A 32 -5.85 14.10 2.34
N SER A 33 -5.85 14.49 1.07
CA SER A 33 -5.92 15.90 0.70
C SER A 33 -7.33 16.41 0.48
N ASP A 34 -8.38 15.57 0.49
CA ASP A 34 -9.77 15.99 0.27
C ASP A 34 -10.82 15.03 0.88
N GLY A 35 -12.11 15.37 0.75
CA GLY A 35 -13.23 14.60 1.28
C GLY A 35 -13.35 14.70 2.80
N LYS A 36 -14.18 13.86 3.44
CA LYS A 36 -14.32 13.90 4.92
C LYS A 36 -13.11 13.32 5.65
N ALA A 37 -12.22 12.65 4.92
CA ALA A 37 -10.93 12.19 5.43
C ALA A 37 -9.81 13.24 5.30
N ARG A 38 -10.05 14.44 4.73
CA ARG A 38 -9.03 15.49 4.58
C ARG A 38 -8.25 15.72 5.89
N GLY A 39 -6.92 15.71 5.80
CA GLY A 39 -6.00 15.90 6.92
C GLY A 39 -5.74 14.64 7.76
N VAL A 40 -6.42 13.52 7.48
CA VAL A 40 -6.11 12.23 8.10
C VAL A 40 -4.80 11.70 7.51
N ARG A 41 -3.85 11.34 8.37
CA ARG A 41 -2.60 10.69 7.99
C ARG A 41 -2.82 9.20 7.82
N ALA A 42 -2.14 8.65 6.82
CA ALA A 42 -2.14 7.24 6.53
C ALA A 42 -0.73 6.71 6.28
N ALA A 43 -0.59 5.40 6.37
CA ALA A 43 0.59 4.67 5.93
C ALA A 43 0.14 3.63 4.89
N GLU A 44 0.65 3.77 3.67
CA GLU A 44 0.43 2.81 2.60
C GLU A 44 1.52 1.76 2.63
N PHE A 45 1.12 0.51 2.81
CA PHE A 45 2.00 -0.65 2.83
C PHE A 45 1.96 -1.32 1.47
N ASN A 46 3.12 -1.55 0.89
CA ASN A 46 3.31 -2.39 -0.28
C ASN A 46 4.36 -3.46 0.03
N THR A 47 3.97 -4.74 0.06
CA THR A 47 4.90 -5.83 0.38
C THR A 47 5.80 -6.23 -0.80
N GLY A 48 5.52 -5.75 -2.01
CA GLY A 48 6.20 -6.13 -3.25
C GLY A 48 5.88 -7.51 -3.79
N SER A 49 5.12 -8.29 -3.04
CA SER A 49 4.66 -9.64 -3.40
C SER A 49 3.15 -9.70 -3.63
N GLY A 50 2.49 -8.54 -3.73
CA GLY A 50 1.10 -8.39 -4.14
C GLY A 50 0.14 -7.96 -3.04
N LEU A 51 0.51 -8.02 -1.76
CA LEU A 51 -0.33 -7.48 -0.70
C LEU A 51 -0.09 -5.98 -0.55
N HIS A 52 -1.13 -5.18 -0.76
CA HIS A 52 -1.11 -3.75 -0.48
C HIS A 52 -2.25 -3.39 0.47
N PHE A 53 -2.02 -2.48 1.40
CA PHE A 53 -3.06 -2.00 2.31
C PHE A 53 -2.75 -0.62 2.89
N THR A 54 -3.78 0.10 3.29
CA THR A 54 -3.68 1.46 3.84
C THR A 54 -4.14 1.50 5.29
N VAL A 55 -3.24 1.92 6.18
CA VAL A 55 -3.51 2.08 7.61
C VAL A 55 -3.79 3.54 7.94
N LEU A 56 -4.91 3.82 8.60
CA LEU A 56 -5.29 5.16 9.05
C LEU A 56 -4.65 5.47 10.41
N LEU A 57 -3.61 6.30 10.41
CA LEU A 57 -2.83 6.60 11.62
C LEU A 57 -3.63 7.36 12.67
N ASP A 58 -4.55 8.22 12.22
CA ASP A 58 -5.37 9.06 13.10
C ASP A 58 -6.74 8.44 13.42
N ARG A 59 -7.04 7.24 12.90
CA ARG A 59 -8.29 6.51 13.16
C ARG A 59 -8.02 5.14 13.80
N GLY A 60 -7.15 5.11 14.80
CA GLY A 60 -6.91 3.90 15.60
C GLY A 60 -6.18 2.78 14.86
N LEU A 61 -5.40 3.11 13.82
CA LEU A 61 -4.69 2.16 12.97
C LEU A 61 -5.62 1.20 12.21
N ASP A 62 -6.81 1.67 11.86
CA ASP A 62 -7.76 0.92 11.04
C ASP A 62 -7.23 0.71 9.62
N ILE A 63 -7.62 -0.41 8.98
CA ILE A 63 -7.26 -0.73 7.60
C ILE A 63 -8.41 -0.32 6.68
N SER A 64 -8.24 0.81 6.01
CA SER A 64 -9.27 1.40 5.14
C SER A 64 -9.36 0.78 3.75
N ALA A 65 -8.29 0.16 3.28
CA ALA A 65 -8.26 -0.52 1.99
C ALA A 65 -7.19 -1.60 2.01
N ALA A 66 -7.46 -2.71 1.33
CA ALA A 66 -6.51 -3.78 1.10
C ALA A 66 -6.81 -4.50 -0.21
N ASP A 67 -5.77 -4.85 -0.95
CA ASP A 67 -5.84 -5.70 -2.12
C ASP A 67 -4.72 -6.74 -2.14
N TYR A 68 -4.98 -7.87 -2.79
CA TYR A 68 -3.98 -8.89 -3.07
C TYR A 68 -3.88 -9.16 -4.56
N CYS A 69 -2.72 -8.86 -5.13
CA CYS A 69 -2.44 -8.97 -6.56
C CYS A 69 -3.50 -8.24 -7.40
N GLY A 70 -3.90 -7.03 -6.98
CA GLY A 70 -4.91 -6.22 -7.67
C GLY A 70 -6.36 -6.69 -7.45
N ARG A 71 -6.60 -7.62 -6.52
CA ARG A 71 -7.95 -8.08 -6.16
C ARG A 71 -8.31 -7.53 -4.80
N SER A 72 -9.37 -6.71 -4.72
CA SER A 72 -9.83 -6.15 -3.46
C SER A 72 -10.15 -7.23 -2.43
N LEU A 73 -9.73 -6.99 -1.19
CA LEU A 73 -10.07 -7.80 -0.02
C LEU A 73 -11.11 -7.12 0.87
N CYS A 74 -11.45 -5.86 0.58
CA CYS A 74 -12.34 -5.03 1.38
C CYS A 74 -13.72 -4.93 0.76
N TRP A 75 -14.74 -4.92 1.61
CA TRP A 75 -16.04 -4.37 1.24
C TRP A 75 -16.00 -2.87 1.47
N GLN A 76 -16.12 -2.09 0.40
CA GLN A 76 -16.31 -0.65 0.48
C GLN A 76 -17.80 -0.29 0.59
N SER A 77 -18.18 0.38 1.68
CA SER A 77 -19.56 0.87 1.83
C SER A 77 -19.76 2.18 1.08
N VAL A 78 -21.02 2.52 0.75
CA VAL A 78 -21.37 3.78 0.04
C VAL A 78 -21.00 5.05 0.80
N THR A 79 -20.75 4.94 2.11
CA THR A 79 -20.44 6.07 3.00
C THR A 79 -18.94 6.19 3.25
N GLU A 80 -18.15 5.22 2.77
CA GLU A 80 -16.72 5.12 3.05
C GLU A 80 -15.94 6.16 2.24
N ASP A 81 -15.14 6.95 2.95
CA ASP A 81 -14.38 8.06 2.35
C ASP A 81 -13.14 7.53 1.64
N HIS A 82 -13.27 7.31 0.34
CA HIS A 82 -12.12 7.35 -0.56
C HIS A 82 -12.14 8.68 -1.32
N ALA A 83 -10.99 9.34 -1.39
CA ALA A 83 -10.74 10.32 -2.43
C ALA A 83 -10.87 9.59 -3.77
N SER A 84 -12.07 9.63 -4.34
CA SER A 84 -12.29 9.15 -5.70
C SER A 84 -11.53 10.10 -6.61
N ASN A 85 -10.54 9.53 -7.31
CA ASN A 85 -9.76 10.22 -8.32
C ASN A 85 -10.62 10.54 -9.54
#